data_AF-A0A847PFL6-F1
#
_entry.id   AF-A0A847PFL6-F1
#
_cell.length_a   1.000
_cell.length_b   1.000
_cell.length_c   1.000
_cell.angle_alpha   90.00
_cell.angle_beta   90.00
_cell.angle_gamma   90.00
#
_symmetry.space_group_name_H-M   'P 1'
#
loop_
_entity.id
_entity.type
_entity.pdbx_description
1 polymer ?
#
loop_
_entity_poly.entity_id
_entity_poly.type
_entity_poly.pdbx_seq_one_letter_code
_entity_poly.pdbx_strand_id
1 'polypeptide(L)'
;MNEKKLPRHLAIILDGNGRWAKSRGLPRLLGHRAGLRNLEEMVRLVKKRGIRYFSVYAFSTENWKRPSMEVQGLMSLFRYYIRRKVEAIKAEGGRIRFAGRQENIPEDLWSLMRFAEEQTKEETTIDFIICLNYGGRAEVL
;
A
#
# COMPACT_ATOMS: atom_id res chain seq x y z
N MET A 1 -28.91 21.60 0.45
CA MET A 1 -28.39 20.24 0.19
C MET A 1 -27.21 20.05 1.12
N ASN A 2 -27.25 19.12 2.09
CA ASN A 2 -26.14 18.93 3.03
C ASN A 2 -24.94 18.39 2.25
N GLU A 3 -24.00 19.25 1.88
CA GLU A 3 -22.69 18.84 1.40
C GLU A 3 -22.02 18.02 2.51
N LYS A 4 -22.04 16.70 2.38
CA LYS A 4 -21.24 15.83 3.24
C LYS A 4 -19.78 16.20 3.02
N LYS A 5 -19.18 16.91 3.97
CA LYS A 5 -17.75 17.22 3.98
C LYS A 5 -16.96 15.93 3.84
N LEU A 6 -16.14 15.85 2.79
CA LEU A 6 -15.24 14.73 2.58
C LEU A 6 -14.07 14.81 3.56
N PRO A 7 -13.54 13.66 4.03
CA PRO A 7 -12.37 13.66 4.87
C PRO A 7 -11.15 14.12 4.07
N ARG A 8 -10.24 14.85 4.73
CA ARG A 8 -8.93 15.17 4.13
C ARG A 8 -8.04 13.93 3.99
N HIS A 9 -8.20 12.97 4.90
CA HIS A 9 -7.40 11.75 4.98
C HIS A 9 -8.30 10.54 5.14
N LEU A 10 -8.16 9.57 4.24
CA LEU A 10 -8.76 8.24 4.36
C LEU A 10 -7.67 7.21 4.63
N ALA A 11 -7.83 6.40 5.68
CA ALA A 11 -6.99 5.24 5.94
C ALA A 11 -7.80 3.95 5.80
N ILE A 12 -7.24 2.93 5.16
CA ILE A 12 -7.88 1.63 5.01
C ILE A 12 -6.96 0.49 5.43
N ILE A 13 -7.57 -0.57 5.96
CA ILE A 13 -6.91 -1.84 6.25
C ILE A 13 -7.32 -2.84 5.17
N LEU A 14 -6.34 -3.37 4.43
CA LEU A 14 -6.58 -4.29 3.32
C LEU A 14 -6.77 -5.74 3.82
N ASP A 15 -7.82 -5.97 4.59
CA ASP A 15 -8.13 -7.29 5.15
C ASP A 15 -9.02 -8.13 4.20
N GLY A 16 -9.06 -9.44 4.44
CA GLY A 16 -9.95 -10.37 3.75
C GLY A 16 -9.34 -11.09 2.54
N ASN A 17 -8.19 -10.64 2.03
CA ASN A 17 -7.52 -11.25 0.87
C ASN A 17 -7.32 -12.78 1.00
N GLY A 18 -6.81 -13.22 2.15
CA GLY A 18 -6.61 -14.65 2.41
C GLY A 18 -7.91 -15.44 2.57
N ARG A 19 -8.95 -14.84 3.17
CA ARG A 19 -10.28 -15.45 3.30
C ARG A 19 -10.96 -15.57 1.93
N TRP A 20 -10.86 -14.53 1.10
CA TRP A 20 -11.35 -14.53 -0.27
C TRP A 20 -10.69 -15.64 -1.10
N ALA A 21 -9.37 -15.81 -1.02
CA ALA A 21 -8.67 -16.89 -1.72
C ALA A 21 -9.11 -18.28 -1.22
N LYS A 22 -9.18 -18.47 0.10
CA LYS A 22 -9.61 -19.74 0.71
C LYS A 22 -11.03 -20.13 0.28
N SER A 23 -11.96 -19.18 0.23
CA SER A 23 -13.34 -19.42 -0.21
C SER A 23 -13.47 -19.92 -1.66
N ARG A 24 -12.39 -19.78 -2.44
CA ARG A 24 -12.31 -20.17 -3.86
C ARG A 24 -11.34 -21.33 -4.11
N GLY A 25 -10.81 -21.96 -3.05
CA GLY A 25 -9.79 -23.01 -3.17
C GLY A 25 -8.46 -22.50 -3.74
N LEU A 26 -8.19 -21.20 -3.66
CA LEU A 26 -7.00 -20.57 -4.24
C LEU A 26 -5.91 -20.34 -3.19
N PRO A 27 -4.61 -20.33 -3.61
CA PRO A 27 -3.52 -19.87 -2.75
C PRO A 27 -3.73 -18.43 -2.28
N ARG A 28 -3.37 -18.15 -1.01
CA ARG A 28 -3.53 -16.81 -0.38
C ARG A 28 -2.90 -15.68 -1.19
N LEU A 29 -1.77 -15.95 -1.86
CA LEU A 29 -1.09 -15.01 -2.74
C LEU A 29 -1.98 -14.49 -3.89
N LEU A 30 -2.88 -15.32 -4.42
CA LEU A 30 -3.84 -14.87 -5.45
C LEU A 30 -4.89 -13.93 -4.88
N GLY A 31 -5.27 -14.11 -3.61
CA GLY A 31 -6.09 -13.15 -2.88
C GLY A 31 -5.40 -11.80 -2.75
N HIS A 32 -4.11 -11.78 -2.41
CA HIS A 32 -3.34 -10.54 -2.36
C HIS A 32 -3.24 -9.84 -3.71
N ARG A 33 -3.05 -10.58 -4.81
CA ARG A 33 -3.11 -10.01 -6.17
C ARG A 33 -4.48 -9.42 -6.49
N ALA A 34 -5.57 -10.06 -6.06
CA ALA A 34 -6.92 -9.51 -6.22
C ALA A 34 -7.10 -8.22 -5.40
N GLY A 35 -6.66 -8.20 -4.15
CA GLY A 35 -6.66 -7.01 -3.30
C GLY A 35 -5.91 -5.82 -3.90
N LEU A 36 -4.78 -6.07 -4.56
CA LEU A 36 -4.01 -5.02 -5.24
C LEU A 36 -4.77 -4.40 -6.42
N ARG A 37 -5.54 -5.17 -7.18
CA ARG A 37 -6.40 -4.60 -8.24
C ARG A 37 -7.49 -3.70 -7.66
N ASN A 38 -8.13 -4.14 -6.57
CA ASN A 38 -9.14 -3.33 -5.89
C ASN A 38 -8.52 -2.04 -5.32
N LEU A 39 -7.27 -2.11 -4.85
CA LEU A 39 -6.54 -0.94 -4.38
C LEU A 39 -6.31 0.09 -5.50
N GLU A 40 -5.96 -0.33 -6.71
CA GLU A 40 -5.82 0.59 -7.85
C GLU A 40 -7.13 1.34 -8.15
N GLU A 41 -8.26 0.63 -8.09
CA GLU A 41 -9.58 1.25 -8.26
C GLU A 41 -9.89 2.23 -7.13
N MET A 42 -9.61 1.86 -5.88
CA MET A 42 -9.79 2.73 -4.72
C MET A 42 -8.96 4.01 -4.83
N VAL A 43 -7.69 3.93 -5.24
CA VAL A 43 -6.84 5.13 -5.45
C VAL A 43 -7.50 6.09 -6.45
N ARG A 44 -8.00 5.58 -7.58
CA ARG A 44 -8.69 6.41 -8.59
C ARG A 44 -9.93 7.08 -8.02
N LEU A 45 -10.74 6.35 -7.26
CA LEU A 45 -11.96 6.87 -6.63
C LEU A 45 -11.63 7.95 -5.59
N VAL A 46 -10.66 7.69 -4.72
CA VAL A 46 -10.22 8.63 -3.67
C VAL A 46 -9.69 9.93 -4.29
N LYS A 47 -8.85 9.82 -5.32
CA LYS A 47 -8.37 10.96 -6.10
C LYS A 47 -9.51 11.72 -6.77
N LYS A 48 -10.45 11.04 -7.45
CA LYS A 48 -11.63 11.65 -8.10
C LYS A 48 -12.52 12.41 -7.11
N ARG A 49 -12.56 11.98 -5.85
CA ARG A 49 -13.29 12.65 -4.77
C ARG A 49 -12.53 13.84 -4.16
N GLY A 50 -11.28 14.08 -4.54
CA GLY A 50 -10.48 15.18 -4.00
C GLY A 50 -9.97 14.94 -2.57
N ILE A 51 -9.90 13.68 -2.13
CA ILE A 51 -9.31 13.34 -0.84
C ILE A 51 -7.79 13.46 -0.97
N ARG A 52 -7.16 14.22 -0.05
CA ARG A 52 -5.75 14.60 -0.15
C ARG A 52 -4.79 13.49 0.27
N TYR A 53 -5.12 12.76 1.33
CA TYR A 53 -4.25 11.73 1.90
C TYR A 53 -4.95 10.37 1.86
N PHE A 54 -4.25 9.36 1.37
CA PHE A 54 -4.75 7.99 1.32
C PHE A 54 -3.73 7.04 1.91
N SER A 55 -4.01 6.54 3.11
CA SER A 55 -3.16 5.56 3.80
C SER A 55 -3.68 4.15 3.61
N VAL A 56 -2.78 3.22 3.31
CA VAL A 56 -3.10 1.81 3.17
C VAL A 56 -2.25 0.97 4.08
N TYR A 57 -2.90 0.14 4.90
CA TYR A 57 -2.18 -0.82 5.73
C TYR A 57 -1.80 -2.04 4.91
N ALA A 58 -0.58 -2.03 4.36
CA ALA A 58 -0.12 -3.02 3.39
C ALA A 58 0.55 -4.23 4.06
N PHE A 59 1.35 -4.02 5.11
CA PHE A 59 2.03 -5.08 5.84
C PHE A 59 2.35 -4.66 7.28
N SER A 60 1.90 -5.42 8.28
CA SER A 60 2.18 -5.13 9.69
C SER A 60 3.43 -5.82 10.22
N THR A 61 3.96 -5.36 11.36
CA THR A 61 5.04 -6.04 12.10
C THR A 61 4.64 -7.47 12.51
N GLU A 62 3.36 -7.74 12.78
CA GLU A 62 2.88 -9.08 13.09
C GLU A 62 2.80 -9.99 11.86
N ASN A 63 2.80 -9.43 10.63
CA ASN A 63 2.71 -10.23 9.41
C ASN A 63 3.98 -11.04 9.14
N TRP A 64 5.10 -10.73 9.80
CA TRP A 64 6.30 -11.56 9.79
C TRP A 64 6.09 -12.96 10.41
N LYS A 65 5.05 -13.14 11.24
CA LYS A 65 4.69 -14.43 11.86
C LYS A 65 3.96 -15.39 10.89
N ARG A 66 3.65 -14.94 9.67
CA ARG A 66 2.99 -15.77 8.64
C ARG A 66 3.98 -16.77 8.03
N PRO A 67 3.50 -17.80 7.31
CA PRO A 67 4.38 -18.74 6.61
C PRO A 67 5.38 -18.02 5.71
N SER A 68 6.64 -18.45 5.73
CA SER A 68 7.76 -17.81 5.00
C SER A 68 7.47 -17.63 3.52
N MET A 69 6.84 -18.62 2.88
CA MET A 69 6.44 -18.57 1.47
C MET A 69 5.40 -17.46 1.19
N GLU A 70 4.47 -17.20 2.11
CA GLU A 70 3.51 -16.09 1.97
C GLU A 70 4.22 -14.75 2.10
N VAL A 71 5.12 -14.61 3.08
CA VAL A 71 5.91 -13.38 3.28
C VAL A 71 6.77 -13.09 2.06
N GLN A 72 7.52 -14.07 1.54
CA GLN A 72 8.31 -13.91 0.33
C GLN A 72 7.46 -13.52 -0.88
N GLY A 73 6.29 -14.15 -1.04
CA GLY A 73 5.34 -13.79 -2.09
C GLY A 73 4.85 -12.34 -2.00
N LEU A 74 4.58 -11.84 -0.78
CA LEU A 74 4.21 -10.44 -0.55
C LEU A 74 5.35 -9.48 -0.89
N MET A 75 6.58 -9.77 -0.47
CA MET A 75 7.74 -8.93 -0.80
C MET A 75 7.95 -8.85 -2.32
N SER A 76 7.81 -9.98 -3.02
CA SER A 76 7.86 -10.01 -4.49
C SER A 76 6.74 -9.21 -5.15
N LEU A 77 5.52 -9.23 -4.60
CA LEU A 77 4.43 -8.38 -5.06
C LEU A 77 4.74 -6.89 -4.86
N PHE A 78 5.26 -6.49 -3.71
CA PHE A 78 5.62 -5.09 -3.47
C PHE A 78 6.65 -4.59 -4.46
N ARG A 79 7.73 -5.36 -4.69
CA ARG A 79 8.75 -5.03 -5.71
C ARG A 79 8.15 -4.81 -7.09
N TYR A 80 7.33 -5.76 -7.53
CA TYR A 80 6.69 -5.72 -8.84
C TYR A 80 5.80 -4.49 -9.00
N TYR A 81 4.98 -4.19 -8.00
CA TYR A 81 4.06 -3.06 -8.07
C TYR A 81 4.76 -1.71 -8.00
N ILE A 82 5.73 -1.53 -7.10
CA ILE A 82 6.50 -0.29 -7.01
C ILE A 82 7.16 -0.02 -8.37
N ARG A 83 7.91 -0.98 -8.92
CA ARG A 83 8.59 -0.80 -10.22
C ARG A 83 7.63 -0.44 -11.37
N ARG A 84 6.42 -1.01 -11.39
CA ARG A 84 5.47 -0.80 -12.50
C ARG A 84 4.58 0.43 -12.34
N LYS A 85 4.39 0.93 -11.12
CA LYS A 85 3.35 1.94 -10.83
C LYS A 85 3.90 3.30 -10.47
N VAL A 86 5.17 3.45 -10.09
CA VAL A 86 5.75 4.76 -9.73
C VAL A 86 5.51 5.80 -10.81
N GLU A 87 5.91 5.53 -12.06
CA GLU A 87 5.72 6.46 -13.18
C GLU A 87 4.25 6.78 -13.45
N ALA A 88 3.37 5.77 -13.38
CA ALA A 88 1.94 5.98 -13.59
C ALA A 88 1.31 6.84 -12.48
N ILE A 89 1.70 6.60 -11.22
CA ILE A 89 1.24 7.38 -10.07
C ILE A 89 1.77 8.82 -10.17
N LYS A 90 3.04 8.99 -10.55
CA LYS A 90 3.66 10.30 -10.77
C LYS A 90 2.93 11.09 -11.86
N ALA A 91 2.74 10.50 -13.04
CA ALA A 91 2.04 11.13 -14.16
C ALA A 91 0.60 11.52 -13.82
N GLU A 92 0.02 10.87 -12.81
CA GLU A 92 -1.29 11.14 -12.27
C GLU A 92 -1.29 12.17 -11.11
N GLY A 93 -0.16 12.80 -10.81
CA GLY A 93 -0.03 13.80 -9.74
C GLY A 93 0.05 13.20 -8.33
N GLY A 94 0.32 11.91 -8.21
CA GLY A 94 0.40 11.19 -6.95
C GLY A 94 1.80 11.20 -6.34
N ARG A 95 1.88 11.51 -5.04
CA ARG A 95 3.09 11.44 -4.22
C ARG A 95 3.10 10.18 -3.37
N ILE A 96 4.06 9.29 -3.58
CA ILE A 96 4.21 8.06 -2.79
C ILE A 96 5.01 8.36 -1.51
N ARG A 97 4.55 7.80 -0.40
CA ARG A 97 5.23 7.88 0.90
C ARG A 97 5.14 6.53 1.59
N PHE A 98 6.18 6.12 2.30
CA PHE A 98 6.15 4.92 3.13
C PHE A 98 6.11 5.28 4.61
N ALA A 99 5.36 4.52 5.37
CA ALA A 99 5.34 4.59 6.84
C ALA A 99 5.64 3.20 7.40
N GLY A 100 6.59 3.11 8.34
CA GLY A 100 7.02 1.85 8.93
C GLY A 100 8.54 1.76 9.03
N ARG A 101 9.04 0.55 9.24
CA ARG A 101 10.42 0.31 9.67
C ARG A 101 11.23 -0.43 8.62
N GLN A 102 12.53 -0.12 8.54
CA GLN A 102 13.45 -0.78 7.62
C GLN A 102 13.76 -2.22 8.07
N GLU A 103 13.72 -2.50 9.37
CA GLU A 103 14.06 -3.82 9.91
C GLU A 103 13.32 -4.97 9.18
N ASN A 104 14.05 -6.01 8.79
CA ASN A 104 13.55 -7.18 8.04
C ASN A 104 13.05 -6.92 6.61
N ILE A 105 12.94 -5.66 6.16
CA ILE A 105 12.66 -5.37 4.75
C ILE A 105 13.94 -5.67 3.94
N PRO A 106 13.85 -6.47 2.87
CA PRO A 106 14.99 -6.71 1.98
C PRO A 106 15.55 -5.40 1.42
N GLU A 107 16.87 -5.27 1.41
CA GLU A 107 17.58 -4.03 1.01
C GLU A 107 17.17 -3.54 -0.39
N ASP A 108 16.94 -4.47 -1.32
CA ASP A 108 16.52 -4.16 -2.67
C ASP A 108 15.10 -3.54 -2.71
N LEU A 109 14.20 -4.02 -1.85
CA LEU A 109 12.85 -3.45 -1.70
C LEU A 109 12.91 -2.10 -1.00
N TRP A 110 13.74 -1.95 0.03
CA TRP A 110 13.95 -0.67 0.71
C TRP A 110 14.45 0.41 -0.25
N SER A 111 15.42 0.04 -1.11
CA SER A 111 15.96 0.92 -2.13
C SER A 111 14.89 1.35 -3.15
N LEU A 112 14.03 0.42 -3.56
CA LEU A 112 12.88 0.72 -4.43
C LEU A 112 11.85 1.64 -3.75
N MET A 113 11.62 1.48 -2.46
CA MET A 113 10.74 2.38 -1.70
C MET A 113 11.28 3.80 -1.70
N ARG A 114 12.57 3.99 -1.40
CA ARG A 114 13.24 5.30 -1.42
C ARG A 114 13.24 5.93 -2.81
N PHE A 115 13.49 5.13 -3.84
CA PHE A 115 13.37 5.57 -5.24
C PHE A 115 11.95 6.10 -5.54
N ALA A 116 10.91 5.38 -5.13
CA ALA A 116 9.52 5.78 -5.37
C ALA A 116 9.15 7.11 -4.68
N GLU A 117 9.60 7.30 -3.42
CA GLU A 117 9.40 8.56 -2.70
C GLU A 117 10.08 9.72 -3.42
N GLU A 118 11.34 9.54 -3.83
CA GLU A 118 12.12 10.57 -4.50
C GLU A 118 11.53 10.94 -5.87
N GLN A 119 11.13 9.95 -6.67
CA GLN A 119 10.56 10.19 -8.00
C GLN A 119 9.26 10.99 -7.97
N THR A 120 8.50 10.90 -6.88
CA THR A 120 7.14 11.46 -6.76
C THR A 120 7.06 12.63 -5.78
N LYS A 121 8.19 13.10 -5.23
CA LYS A 121 8.22 14.06 -4.10
C LYS A 121 7.59 15.41 -4.40
N GLU A 122 7.64 15.85 -5.65
CA GLU A 122 7.11 17.15 -6.10
C GLU A 122 5.61 17.09 -6.42
N GLU A 123 5.03 15.89 -6.46
CA GLU A 123 3.63 15.72 -6.78
C GLU A 123 2.73 16.18 -5.64
N THR A 124 1.62 16.84 -5.98
CA THR A 124 0.74 17.51 -5.01
C THR A 124 -0.74 17.27 -5.25
N THR A 125 -1.16 16.29 -6.05
CA THR A 125 -2.61 15.99 -6.17
C THR A 125 -3.08 15.13 -5.00
N ILE A 126 -2.35 14.07 -4.69
CA ILE A 126 -2.70 13.12 -3.63
C ILE A 126 -1.44 12.52 -3.01
N ASP A 127 -1.39 12.41 -1.69
CA ASP A 127 -0.37 11.66 -0.97
C ASP A 127 -0.86 10.22 -0.76
N PHE A 128 -0.18 9.26 -1.38
CA PHE A 128 -0.42 7.83 -1.23
C PHE A 128 0.57 7.24 -0.22
N ILE A 129 0.09 7.01 1.00
CA ILE A 129 0.89 6.55 2.13
C ILE A 129 0.76 5.04 2.29
N ILE A 130 1.85 4.31 2.09
CA ILE A 130 1.90 2.86 2.17
C ILE A 130 2.51 2.49 3.52
N CYS A 131 1.69 1.95 4.42
CA CYS A 131 2.16 1.45 5.70
C CYS A 131 2.72 0.03 5.52
N LEU A 132 4.06 -0.08 5.49
CA LEU A 132 4.80 -1.31 5.23
C LEU A 132 5.75 -1.61 6.39
N ASN A 133 5.68 -2.83 6.92
CA ASN A 133 6.33 -3.18 8.19
C ASN A 133 6.00 -2.15 9.28
N TYR A 134 4.71 -1.82 9.35
CA TYR A 134 4.18 -0.78 10.21
C TYR A 134 3.53 -1.40 11.44
N GLY A 135 3.63 -0.73 12.58
CA GLY A 135 2.87 -1.05 13.78
C GLY A 135 2.74 0.20 14.65
N GLY A 136 1.51 0.65 14.93
CA GLY A 136 1.29 1.96 15.57
C GLY A 136 1.97 2.12 16.93
N ARG A 137 2.01 1.05 17.75
CA ARG A 137 2.75 1.08 19.02
C ARG A 137 4.27 1.21 18.80
N ALA A 138 4.81 0.58 17.77
CA ALA A 138 6.23 0.63 17.44
C ALA A 138 6.65 1.90 16.69
N GLU A 139 5.68 2.69 16.20
CA GLU A 139 5.92 4.03 15.65
C GLU A 139 6.02 5.07 16.77
N VAL A 140 5.22 4.92 17.83
CA VAL A 140 5.20 5.87 18.96
C VAL A 140 6.37 5.66 19.93
N LEU A 141 6.88 4.43 20.04
CA LEU A 141 8.00 4.04 20.91
C LEU A 141 9.33 4.07 20.14
#